data_AF-A0A2W7PXY7-F1
#
_entry.id   AF-A0A2W7PXY7-F1
#
_cell.length_a   1.000
_cell.length_b   1.000
_cell.length_c   1.000
_cell.angle_alpha   90.00
_cell.angle_beta   90.00
_cell.angle_gamma   90.00
#
_symmetry.space_group_name_H-M   'P 1'
#
loop_
_entity.id
_entity.type
_entity.pdbx_description
1 polymer ?
#
loop_
_entity_poly.entity_id
_entity_poly.type
_entity_poly.pdbx_seq_one_letter_code
_entity_poly.pdbx_strand_id
1 'polypeptide(L)' 'MPFNDFVCKHLQLTREDIVRVIREKNLTTFEQIQDETDAGTVCGACVAQINQILNEERQCR' A
#
# COMPACT_ATOMS: atom_id res chain seq x y z
N MET A 1 4.45 9.94 -21.04
CA MET A 1 3.17 9.58 -20.41
C MET A 1 3.50 9.22 -18.97
N PRO A 2 3.16 10.03 -17.96
CA PRO A 2 3.59 9.73 -16.60
C PRO A 2 2.82 8.51 -16.12
N PHE A 3 3.54 7.39 -15.96
CA PHE A 3 3.09 6.26 -15.18
C PHE A 3 3.12 6.70 -13.71
N ASN A 4 2.15 7.52 -13.29
CA ASN A 4 1.88 7.62 -11.87
C ASN A 4 1.36 6.25 -11.44
N ASP A 5 2.25 5.46 -10.86
CA ASP A 5 1.99 4.12 -10.35
C ASP A 5 1.16 4.23 -9.04
N PHE A 6 -0.06 4.73 -9.20
CA PHE A 6 -1.05 4.77 -8.15
C PHE A 6 -1.51 3.34 -7.88
N VAL A 7 -1.14 2.83 -6.72
CA VAL A 7 -1.61 1.55 -6.20
C VAL A 7 -3.12 1.61 -5.98
N CYS A 8 -3.63 2.75 -5.52
CA CYS A 8 -5.06 3.02 -5.42
C CYS A 8 -5.44 4.34 -6.09
N LYS A 9 -6.30 4.28 -7.12
CA LYS A 9 -6.82 5.48 -7.81
C LYS A 9 -7.86 6.25 -6.99
N HIS A 10 -8.61 5.58 -6.11
CA HIS A 10 -9.65 6.22 -5.30
C HIS A 10 -9.06 7.08 -4.18
N LEU A 11 -8.02 6.57 -3.53
CA LEU A 11 -7.32 7.25 -2.43
C LEU A 11 -6.04 7.97 -2.91
N GLN A 12 -5.78 7.94 -4.22
CA GLN A 12 -4.59 8.49 -4.85
C GLN A 12 -3.27 8.04 -4.19
N LEU A 13 -3.26 6.82 -3.64
CA LEU A 13 -2.10 6.25 -2.96
C LEU A 13 -1.12 5.67 -3.96
N THR A 14 0.14 6.05 -3.81
CA THR A 14 1.24 5.51 -4.61
C THR A 14 1.96 4.38 -3.86
N ARG A 15 2.79 3.64 -4.60
CA ARG A 15 3.67 2.62 -4.02
C ARG A 15 4.59 3.22 -2.95
N GLU A 16 5.07 4.44 -3.19
CA GLU A 16 5.93 5.19 -2.27
C GLU A 16 5.18 5.60 -1.00
N ASP A 17 3.92 6.03 -1.10
CA ASP A 17 3.11 6.36 0.08
C ASP A 17 2.94 5.15 1.00
N ILE A 18 2.67 3.97 0.43
CA ILE A 18 2.55 2.72 1.20
C ILE A 18 3.86 2.39 1.91
N VAL A 19 4.99 2.42 1.21
CA VAL A 19 6.32 2.15 1.80
C VAL A 19 6.68 3.19 2.86
N ARG A 20 6.35 4.47 2.62
CA ARG A 20 6.60 5.55 3.57
C ARG A 20 5.81 5.35 4.86
N VAL A 21 4.51 5.06 4.77
CA VAL A 21 3.66 4.78 5.94
C VAL A 21 4.12 3.52 6.68
N ILE A 22 4.51 2.46 5.97
CA ILE A 22 5.09 1.25 6.57
C ILE A 22 6.35 1.60 7.38
N ARG A 23 7.24 2.45 6.87
CA ARG A 23 8.48 2.84 7.54
C ARG A 23 8.27 3.83 8.68
N GLU A 24 7.41 4.83 8.49
CA GLU A 24 7.11 5.84 9.52
C GLU A 24 6.39 5.24 10.71
N LYS A 25 5.38 4.39 10.46
CA LYS A 25 4.56 3.78 11.52
C LYS A 25 4.98 2.36 11.89
N ASN A 26 6.02 1.82 11.25
CA ASN A 26 6.50 0.45 11.45
C ASN A 26 5.36 -0.58 11.28
N LEU A 27 4.52 -0.37 10.27
CA LEU A 27 3.37 -1.23 10.03
C LEU A 27 3.83 -2.60 9.53
N THR A 28 3.52 -3.63 10.28
CA THR A 28 3.94 -5.01 9.97
C THR A 28 2.87 -5.81 9.21
N THR A 29 1.66 -5.28 9.08
CA THR A 29 0.50 -6.00 8.56
C THR A 29 -0.31 -5.13 7.62
N PHE A 30 -0.92 -5.77 6.61
CA PHE A 30 -1.82 -5.10 5.68
C PHE A 30 -3.00 -4.44 6.38
N GLU A 31 -3.54 -5.07 7.43
CA GLU A 31 -4.64 -4.50 8.22
C GLU A 31 -4.30 -3.13 8.80
N GLN A 32 -3.08 -2.93 9.30
CA GLN A 32 -2.69 -1.62 9.82
C GLN A 32 -2.54 -0.58 8.72
N ILE A 33 -2.03 -0.98 7.54
CA ILE A 33 -1.95 -0.08 6.39
C ILE A 33 -3.36 0.31 5.93
N GLN A 34 -4.27 -0.67 5.90
CA GLN A 34 -5.66 -0.45 5.54
C GLN A 34 -6.38 0.45 6.56
N ASP A 35 -6.13 0.29 7.86
CA ASP A 35 -6.69 1.15 8.92
C ASP A 35 -6.16 2.60 8.82
N GLU A 36 -4.90 2.75 8.42
CA GLU A 36 -4.24 4.05 8.30
C GLU A 36 -4.56 4.82 7.02
N THR A 37 -4.68 4.10 5.91
CA THR A 37 -4.79 4.69 4.57
C THR A 37 -6.15 4.44 3.92
N ASP A 38 -7.05 3.74 4.60
CA ASP A 38 -8.32 3.21 4.06
C ASP A 38 -8.14 2.42 2.74
N ALA A 39 -6.90 2.00 2.47
CA ALA A 39 -6.54 1.47 1.18
C ALA A 39 -7.05 0.05 1.02
N GLY A 40 -8.08 -0.09 0.18
CA GLY A 40 -8.71 -1.38 -0.06
C GLY A 40 -10.16 -1.45 0.40
N THR A 41 -10.63 -0.52 1.23
CA THR A 41 -12.03 -0.48 1.71
C THR A 41 -13.00 0.05 0.65
N VAL A 42 -12.51 0.89 -0.29
CA VAL A 42 -13.35 1.52 -1.32
C VAL A 42 -13.72 0.56 -2.45
N CYS A 43 -12.75 -0.14 -3.03
CA CYS A 43 -12.97 -1.01 -4.19
C CYS A 43 -12.34 -2.39 -4.10
N GLY A 44 -11.53 -2.66 -3.07
CA GLY A 44 -10.79 -3.92 -2.92
C GLY A 44 -9.68 -4.16 -3.95
N ALA A 45 -9.66 -3.47 -5.10
CA ALA A 45 -8.74 -3.75 -6.20
C ALA A 45 -7.26 -3.44 -5.87
N CYS A 46 -7.01 -2.53 -4.92
CA CYS A 46 -5.67 -2.18 -4.45
C CYS A 46 -5.16 -3.08 -3.32
N VAL A 47 -6.04 -3.86 -2.66
CA VAL A 47 -5.69 -4.76 -1.54
C VAL A 47 -4.61 -5.76 -1.95
N ALA A 48 -4.78 -6.38 -3.12
CA ALA A 48 -3.84 -7.36 -3.63
C ALA A 48 -2.46 -6.75 -3.90
N GLN A 49 -2.42 -5.53 -4.48
CA GLN A 49 -1.16 -4.84 -4.76
C GLN A 49 -0.43 -4.43 -3.48
N ILE A 50 -1.14 -3.89 -2.48
CA ILE A 50 -0.54 -3.50 -1.19
C ILE A 50 0.00 -4.72 -0.46
N ASN A 51 -0.75 -5.83 -0.45
CA ASN A 51 -0.27 -7.09 0.11
C ASN A 51 0.97 -7.60 -0.62
N GLN A 52 1.03 -7.49 -1.96
CA GLN A 52 2.23 -7.84 -2.71
C GLN A 52 3.41 -6.97 -2.31
N ILE A 53 3.27 -5.63 -2.28
CA ILE A 53 4.35 -4.70 -1.91
C ILE A 53 4.86 -5.00 -0.49
N LEU A 54 3.95 -5.16 0.47
CA LEU A 54 4.30 -5.51 1.85
C LEU A 54 5.04 -6.85 1.92
N ASN A 55 4.57 -7.85 1.18
CA ASN A 55 5.20 -9.16 1.14
C ASN A 55 6.56 -9.12 0.41
N GLU A 56 6.71 -8.35 -0.67
CA GLU A 56 7.98 -8.13 -1.37
C GLU A 56 9.01 -7.45 -0.47
N GLU A 57 8.63 -6.38 0.25
CA GLU A 57 9.52 -5.73 1.25
C GLU A 57 9.94 -6.70 2.37
N ARG A 58 9.10 -7.70 2.69
CA ARG A 58 9.40 -8.73 3.71
C ARG A 58 10.16 -9.94 3.16
N GLN A 59 10.03 -10.25 1.88
CA GLN A 59 10.61 -11.44 1.24
C GLN A 59 11.98 -11.20 0.60
N CYS A 60 12.37 -9.95 0.34
CA CYS A 60 13.75 -9.58 0.00
C CYS A 60 14.63 -9.36 1.25
N ARG A 61 14.65 -10.34 2.15
CA ARG A 61 15.63 -10.43 3.25
C ARG A 61 16.59 -11.59 3.02
#